data_AF-A0A917LUG8-F1
#
_entry.id   AF-A0A917LUG8-F1
#
_cell.length_a   1.000
_cell.length_b   1.000
_cell.length_c   1.000
_cell.angle_alpha   90.00
_cell.angle_beta   90.00
_cell.angle_gamma   90.00
#
_symmetry.space_group_name_H-M   'P 1'
#
loop_
_entity.id
_entity.type
_entity.pdbx_description
1 polymer ?
#
loop_
_entity_poly.entity_id
_entity_poly.type
_entity_poly.pdbx_seq_one_letter_code
_entity_poly.pdbx_strand_id
1 'polypeptide(L)' 'MDKRKVIHAYRSGYISIQECAQIIGLDSRQMPGLMSGMPATDEQAGRRKIPVTGATGATS' A
#
# COMPACT_ATOMS: atom_id res chain seq x y z
N MET A 1 4.43 -5.75 -6.47
CA MET A 1 4.63 -4.36 -5.99
C MET A 1 3.27 -3.78 -5.68
N ASP A 2 3.05 -3.24 -4.48
CA ASP A 2 1.73 -2.78 -4.08
C ASP A 2 1.30 -1.55 -4.86
N LYS A 3 0.11 -1.61 -5.47
CA LYS A 3 -0.49 -0.49 -6.22
C LYS A 3 -0.48 0.82 -5.42
N ARG A 4 -0.62 0.73 -4.09
CA ARG A 4 -0.56 1.88 -3.18
C ARG A 4 0.82 2.53 -3.10
N LYS A 5 1.89 1.73 -3.03
CA LYS A 5 3.28 2.22 -3.00
C LYS A 5 3.62 2.92 -4.32
N VAL A 6 3.10 2.41 -5.42
CA VAL A 6 3.24 2.99 -6.77
C VAL A 6 2.49 4.32 -6.88
N ILE A 7 1.24 4.40 -6.42
CA ILE A 7 0.49 5.68 -6.37
C ILE A 7 1.22 6.71 -5.50
N HIS A 8 1.78 6.29 -4.36
CA HIS A 8 2.54 7.17 -3.49
C HIS A 8 3.84 7.67 -4.16
N ALA A 9 4.52 6.79 -4.89
CA ALA A 9 5.71 7.13 -5.67
C ALA A 9 5.39 8.14 -6.79
N TYR A 10 4.28 7.94 -7.51
CA TYR A 10 3.78 8.91 -8.49
C TYR A 10 3.45 10.25 -7.86
N ARG A 11 2.72 10.27 -6.73
CA ARG A 11 2.37 11.50 -6.01
C ARG A 11 3.59 12.25 -5.47
N SER A 12 4.66 11.54 -5.13
CA SER A 12 5.94 12.13 -4.71
C SER A 12 6.84 12.52 -5.89
N GLY A 13 6.46 12.21 -7.13
CA GLY A 13 7.25 12.53 -8.33
C GLY A 13 8.43 11.57 -8.60
N TYR A 14 8.48 10.40 -7.94
CA TYR A 14 9.53 9.40 -8.20
C TYR A 14 9.34 8.65 -9.52
N ILE A 15 8.09 8.53 -10.00
CA ILE A 15 7.75 7.84 -11.24
C ILE A 15 6.72 8.65 -12.04
N SER A 16 6.67 8.45 -13.35
CA SER A 16 5.68 9.07 -14.24
C SER A 16 4.31 8.37 -14.16
N ILE A 17 3.25 9.05 -14.59
CA ILE A 17 1.90 8.48 -14.75
C ILE A 17 1.91 7.24 -15.67
N GLN A 18 2.79 7.22 -16.67
CA GLN A 18 2.96 6.09 -17.59
C GLN A 18 3.58 4.87 -16.91
N GLU A 19 4.63 5.06 -16.11
CA GLU A 19 5.21 3.97 -15.31
C GLU A 19 4.21 3.47 -14.27
N CYS A 20 3.52 4.37 -13.60
CA CYS A 20 2.45 4.03 -12.67
C CYS A 20 1.37 3.16 -13.36
N ALA A 21 0.99 3.51 -14.59
CA ALA A 21 0.03 2.78 -15.43
C ALA A 21 0.49 1.37 -15.74
N GLN A 22 1.75 1.22 -16.15
CA GLN A 22 2.35 -0.08 -16.44
C GLN A 22 2.46 -0.98 -15.21
N ILE A 23 2.88 -0.43 -14.06
CA ILE A 23 3.05 -1.21 -12.83
C ILE A 23 1.69 -1.64 -12.24
N ILE A 24 0.67 -0.79 -12.34
CA ILE A 24 -0.68 -1.07 -11.80
C ILE A 24 -1.52 -1.90 -12.78
N GLY A 25 -1.15 -1.93 -14.05
CA GLY A 25 -1.88 -2.60 -15.13
C GLY A 25 -3.14 -1.83 -15.55
N LEU A 26 -3.06 -0.50 -15.56
CA LEU A 26 -4.17 0.40 -15.90
C LEU A 26 -3.77 1.35 -17.03
N ASP A 27 -4.77 1.92 -17.70
CA ASP A 27 -4.54 2.99 -18.67
C ASP A 27 -4.28 4.32 -17.96
N SER A 28 -3.34 5.10 -18.49
CA SER A 28 -2.96 6.41 -17.91
C SER A 28 -4.12 7.41 -17.88
N ARG A 29 -5.15 7.24 -18.72
CA ARG A 29 -6.38 8.05 -18.68
C ARG A 29 -7.31 7.70 -17.51
N GLN A 30 -7.20 6.50 -16.95
CA GLN A 30 -8.03 6.03 -15.84
C GLN A 30 -7.38 6.32 -14.47
N MET A 31 -6.08 6.66 -14.47
CA MET A 31 -5.32 6.99 -13.27
C MET A 31 -5.88 8.15 -12.44
N PRO A 32 -6.27 9.31 -13.02
CA PRO A 32 -6.73 10.45 -12.22
C PRO A 32 -7.99 10.13 -11.40
N GLY A 33 -8.94 9.39 -11.99
CA GLY A 33 -10.16 8.96 -11.30
C GLY A 33 -9.87 7.96 -10.18
N LEU A 34 -8.94 7.03 -10.41
CA LEU A 34 -8.56 6.03 -9.43
C LEU A 34 -7.77 6.64 -8.26
N MET A 35 -6.91 7.63 -8.53
CA MET A 35 -6.16 8.37 -7.52
C MET A 35 -7.03 9.28 -6.65
N SER A 36 -8.14 9.80 -7.20
CA SER A 36 -9.08 10.64 -6.47
C SER A 36 -9.95 9.84 -5.50
N GLY A 37 -10.31 8.60 -5.86
CA GLY A 37 -11.13 7.72 -5.01
C GLY A 37 -10.36 6.82 -4.06
N MET A 38 -9.05 6.65 -4.25
CA MET A 38 -8.23 5.78 -3.41
C MET A 38 -7.57 6.60 -2.29
N PRO A 39 -8.08 6.58 -1.06
CA PRO A 39 -7.34 7.16 0.03
C PRO A 39 -6.03 6.39 0.13
N ALA A 40 -4.91 7.11 0.16
CA ALA A 40 -3.57 6.53 0.28
C ALA A 40 -3.34 5.92 1.68
N THR A 41 -4.36 5.28 2.25
CA THR A 41 -4.32 4.63 3.55
C THR A 41 -3.57 3.32 3.40
N ASP A 42 -2.27 3.47 3.60
CA ASP A 42 -1.48 2.67 4.52
C ASP A 42 -2.01 1.25 4.80
N GLU A 43 -1.56 0.31 3.97
CA GLU A 43 -1.50 -1.10 4.39
C GLU A 43 -0.21 -1.35 5.20
N GLN A 44 0.14 -0.45 6.12
CA GLN A 44 1.01 -0.77 7.25
C GLN A 44 0.25 -0.74 8.59
N ALA A 45 -1.08 -0.58 8.56
CA ALA A 45 -1.97 -0.92 9.67
C ALA A 45 -2.09 -2.44 9.92
N GLY A 46 -1.34 -3.28 9.18
CA GLY A 46 -1.18 -4.71 9.44
C GLY A 46 0.01 -5.09 10.31
N ARG A 47 0.85 -4.13 10.76
CA ARG A 47 2.07 -4.43 11.54
C ARG A 47 2.21 -3.65 12.84
N ARG A 48 1.13 -3.50 13.62
CA ARG A 48 1.29 -3.20 15.05
C ARG A 48 0.14 -3.67 15.92
N LYS A 49 -0.02 -4.99 16.04
CA LYS A 49 -0.53 -5.62 17.27
C LYS A 49 0.28 -6.89 17.51
N ILE A 50 1.43 -6.76 18.15
CA ILE A 50 1.94 -7.87 18.97
C ILE A 50 1.15 -7.81 20.28
N PRO A 51 0.20 -8.70 20.56
CA PRO A 51 -0.19 -8.91 21.94
C PRO A 51 0.99 -9.61 22.61
N VAL A 52 1.75 -8.85 23.40
CA VAL A 52 2.69 -9.41 24.39
C VAL A 52 1.87 -10.00 25.54
N THR A 53 1.23 -11.14 25.30
CA THR A 53 0.65 -11.92 26.39
C THR A 53 1.56 -13.12 26.62
N GLY A 54 2.50 -12.91 27.56
CA GLY A 54 3.13 -14.02 28.28
C GLY A 54 2.12 -14.73 29.19
N ALA A 55 2.63 -15.76 29.87
CA ALA A 55 1.93 -16.76 30.68
C ALA A 55 1.43 -17.94 29.81
N THR A 56 1.75 -19.20 30.08
CA THR A 56 2.35 -19.90 31.24
C THR A 56 2.68 -21.30 30.66
N GLY A 57 3.83 -21.93 30.90
CA GLY A 57 4.14 -22.59 32.16
C GLY A 57 3.49 -23.98 32.25
N ALA A 58 4.31 -24.99 32.57
CA ALA A 58 3.98 -26.36 33.01
C ALA A 58 3.66 -27.40 31.90
N THR A 59 4.61 -28.20 31.43
CA THR A 59 5.26 -29.40 32.04
C THR A 59 4.38 -30.67 32.04
N SER A 60 4.90 -31.66 31.29
CA SER A 60 4.86 -33.12 31.49
C SER A 60 3.54 -33.86 31.30
#